data_AF-A0A0D6LWV2-F1
#
_entry.id   AF-A0A0D6LWV2-F1
#
_cell.length_a   1.000
_cell.length_b   1.000
_cell.length_c   1.000
_cell.angle_alpha   90.00
_cell.angle_beta   90.00
_cell.angle_gamma   90.00
#
_symmetry.space_group_name_H-M   'P 1'
#
loop_
_entity.id
_entity.type
_entity.pdbx_description
1 polymer ?
#
loop_
_entity_poly.entity_id
_entity_poly.type
_entity_poly.pdbx_seq_one_letter_code
_entity_poly.pdbx_strand_id
1 'polypeptide(L)'
;MLKRIYPTFRVIRPTARLLSSDGKDDGKPVNTNSKEVLGDELLDAVNSVADDLHKNDPVAKKATKNTLISKLISHEKATFDEATGAQMQEMLDDKAIQGLLSSVATTTQTSTVLPNKSVLSGIKPAEAQKLAENAVTEAQQRLTAQRRARIEGVKEEEDSARAQKAERAESEQKFYDYAMQMAE
;
A
#
# COMPACT_ATOMS: atom_id res chain seq x y z
N MET A 1 3.33 38.94 -23.50
CA MET A 1 2.94 38.54 -22.13
C MET A 1 2.60 37.05 -22.13
N LEU A 2 3.50 36.18 -21.64
CA LEU A 2 3.27 34.73 -21.60
C LEU A 2 2.70 34.33 -20.22
N LYS A 3 1.48 33.80 -20.20
CA LYS A 3 0.83 33.27 -18.99
C LYS A 3 1.41 31.90 -18.66
N ARG A 4 2.12 31.77 -17.54
CA ARG A 4 2.53 30.47 -16.96
C ARG A 4 1.29 29.74 -16.46
N ILE A 5 1.00 28.58 -17.03
CA ILE A 5 0.06 27.61 -16.50
C ILE A 5 0.88 26.67 -15.61
N TYR A 6 0.65 26.72 -14.30
CA TYR A 6 1.23 25.74 -13.36
C TYR A 6 0.27 24.55 -13.24
N PRO A 7 0.72 23.31 -13.45
CA PRO A 7 -0.12 22.15 -13.16
C PRO A 7 -0.20 21.96 -11.65
N THR A 8 -1.41 22.02 -11.10
CA THR A 8 -1.68 21.69 -9.71
C THR A 8 -1.62 20.17 -9.55
N PHE A 9 -0.49 19.64 -9.09
CA PHE A 9 -0.39 18.23 -8.69
C PHE A 9 -1.19 18.02 -7.39
N ARG A 10 -2.39 17.46 -7.52
CA ARG A 10 -3.17 17.00 -6.38
C ARG A 10 -2.60 15.66 -5.92
N VAL A 11 -1.85 15.68 -4.82
CA VAL A 11 -1.39 14.46 -4.14
C VAL A 11 -2.62 13.76 -3.58
N ILE A 12 -3.06 12.69 -4.24
CA ILE A 12 -4.05 11.76 -3.69
C ILE A 12 -3.33 11.01 -2.57
N ARG A 13 -3.61 11.36 -1.32
CA ARG A 13 -3.14 10.59 -0.17
C ARG A 13 -3.85 9.23 -0.19
N PRO A 14 -3.13 8.09 -0.13
CA PRO A 14 -3.76 6.81 0.06
C PRO A 14 -4.49 6.77 1.41
N THR A 15 -5.71 6.25 1.38
CA THR A 15 -6.73 6.15 2.44
C THR A 15 -6.37 5.14 3.54
N ALA A 16 -5.12 5.10 3.99
CA ALA A 16 -4.68 4.19 5.06
C ALA A 16 -4.78 4.83 6.46
N ARG A 17 -5.33 6.04 6.58
CA ARG A 17 -5.29 6.84 7.82
C ARG A 17 -6.59 6.84 8.62
N LEU A 18 -7.59 6.04 8.23
CA LEU A 18 -8.92 6.06 8.88
C LEU A 18 -9.04 5.18 10.13
N LEU A 19 -8.07 4.28 10.38
CA LEU A 19 -8.12 3.35 11.52
C LEU A 19 -7.07 3.65 12.61
N SER A 20 -6.07 4.46 12.31
CA SER A 20 -5.00 4.79 13.26
C SER A 20 -5.35 6.05 14.03
N SER A 21 -5.86 5.89 15.25
CA SER A 21 -5.88 6.93 16.26
C SER A 21 -5.22 6.43 17.54
N ASP A 22 -3.91 6.60 17.65
CA ASP A 22 -3.25 6.73 18.94
C ASP A 22 -3.44 8.16 19.44
N GLY A 23 -4.19 8.32 20.53
CA GLY A 23 -4.20 9.57 21.28
C GLY A 23 -5.57 9.95 21.82
N LYS A 24 -5.77 9.67 23.11
CA LYS A 24 -6.85 10.14 24.00
C LYS A 24 -8.26 9.66 23.65
N ASP A 25 -8.70 8.74 24.50
CA ASP A 25 -10.09 8.47 24.87
C ASP A 25 -10.74 9.74 25.44
N ASP A 26 -11.01 10.71 24.58
CA ASP A 26 -12.12 11.62 24.78
C ASP A 26 -13.27 10.92 24.06
N GLY A 27 -14.14 10.18 24.79
CA GLY A 27 -15.21 9.29 24.30
C GLY A 27 -16.27 9.89 23.35
N LYS A 28 -15.84 10.66 22.35
CA LYS A 28 -16.58 11.04 21.16
C LYS A 28 -16.29 10.01 20.08
N PRO A 29 -17.32 9.32 19.57
CA PRO A 29 -17.13 8.39 18.48
C PRO A 29 -16.53 9.16 17.30
N VAL A 30 -15.33 8.75 16.87
CA VAL A 30 -14.84 9.07 15.53
C VAL A 30 -15.97 8.65 14.59
N ASN A 31 -16.50 9.61 13.81
CA ASN A 31 -17.51 9.34 12.80
C ASN A 31 -16.84 8.56 11.66
N THR A 32 -16.55 7.29 11.95
CA THR A 32 -16.23 6.28 10.97
C THR A 32 -17.56 5.95 10.32
N ASN A 33 -17.64 6.22 9.02
CA ASN A 33 -18.81 5.88 8.25
C ASN A 33 -19.01 4.36 8.37
N SER A 34 -20.07 3.92 9.05
CA SER A 34 -20.29 2.50 9.32
C SER A 34 -20.35 1.67 8.04
N LYS A 35 -20.72 2.29 6.92
CA LYS A 35 -20.70 1.71 5.57
C LYS A 35 -19.30 1.37 5.08
N GLU A 36 -18.32 2.21 5.41
CA GLU A 36 -16.92 2.02 4.99
C GLU A 36 -16.21 0.97 5.84
N VAL A 37 -16.58 0.86 7.13
CA VAL A 37 -15.95 -0.10 8.05
C VAL A 37 -16.58 -1.49 7.93
N LEU A 38 -17.91 -1.58 7.86
CA LEU A 38 -18.63 -2.86 7.91
C LEU A 38 -19.08 -3.37 6.53
N GLY A 39 -19.18 -2.49 5.53
CA GLY A 39 -19.74 -2.83 4.22
C GLY A 39 -21.27 -2.95 4.20
N ASP A 40 -21.82 -3.04 2.99
CA ASP A 40 -23.28 -3.04 2.76
C ASP A 40 -23.95 -4.32 3.24
N GLU A 41 -23.33 -5.47 2.99
CA GLU A 41 -23.86 -6.78 3.36
C GLU A 41 -24.06 -6.93 4.87
N LEU A 42 -23.06 -6.54 5.67
CA LEU A 42 -23.12 -6.66 7.13
C LEU A 42 -24.11 -5.65 7.73
N LEU A 43 -24.20 -4.45 7.16
CA LEU A 43 -25.21 -3.47 7.57
C LEU A 43 -26.63 -3.96 7.28
N ASP A 44 -26.85 -4.60 6.13
CA ASP A 44 -28.15 -5.18 5.77
C ASP A 44 -28.52 -6.35 6.70
N ALA A 45 -27.55 -7.20 7.04
CA ALA A 45 -27.76 -8.26 8.03
C ALA A 45 -28.13 -7.69 9.41
N VAL A 46 -27.44 -6.63 9.87
CA VAL A 46 -27.78 -5.95 11.14
C VAL A 46 -29.18 -5.35 11.10
N ASN A 47 -29.58 -4.76 9.96
CA ASN A 47 -30.94 -4.24 9.78
C ASN A 47 -31.98 -5.36 9.87
N SER A 48 -31.75 -6.49 9.18
CA SER A 48 -32.64 -7.66 9.22
C SER A 48 -32.81 -8.19 10.66
N VAL A 49 -31.71 -8.33 11.40
CA VAL A 49 -31.75 -8.80 12.80
C VAL A 49 -32.53 -7.83 13.69
N ALA A 50 -32.34 -6.53 13.52
CA ALA A 50 -33.08 -5.53 14.28
C ALA A 50 -34.58 -5.56 13.94
N ASP A 51 -34.91 -5.75 12.66
CA ASP A 51 -36.29 -5.89 12.19
C ASP A 51 -36.98 -7.14 12.73
N ASP A 52 -36.28 -8.27 12.78
CA ASP A 52 -36.78 -9.53 13.34
C ASP A 52 -37.02 -9.43 14.84
N LEU A 53 -36.12 -8.77 15.59
CA LEU A 53 -36.19 -8.67 17.05
C LEU A 53 -37.27 -7.66 17.51
N HIS A 54 -37.48 -6.57 16.77
CA HIS A 54 -38.33 -5.46 17.19
C HIS A 54 -39.38 -5.05 16.15
N LYS A 55 -40.05 -6.00 15.50
CA LYS A 55 -41.00 -5.80 14.37
C LYS A 55 -41.88 -4.55 14.44
N ASN A 56 -42.44 -4.24 15.63
CA ASN A 56 -43.41 -3.16 15.83
C ASN A 56 -42.88 -1.96 16.63
N ASP A 57 -41.63 -1.99 17.11
CA ASP A 57 -41.06 -0.93 17.94
C ASP A 57 -39.90 -0.23 17.21
N PRO A 58 -40.15 0.92 16.54
CA PRO A 58 -39.12 1.62 15.78
C PRO A 58 -38.02 2.22 16.66
N VAL A 59 -38.30 2.49 17.94
CA VAL A 59 -37.32 3.06 18.88
C VAL A 59 -36.35 1.97 19.31
N ALA A 60 -36.87 0.80 19.69
CA ALA A 60 -36.05 -0.36 20.03
C ALA A 60 -35.25 -0.87 18.82
N LYS A 61 -35.84 -0.91 17.60
CA LYS A 61 -35.12 -1.23 16.35
C LYS A 61 -33.88 -0.37 16.18
N LYS A 62 -34.04 0.95 16.27
CA LYS A 62 -32.95 1.91 16.10
C LYS A 62 -31.88 1.77 17.18
N ALA A 63 -32.29 1.57 18.43
CA ALA A 63 -31.35 1.35 19.54
C ALA A 63 -30.52 0.09 19.31
N THR A 64 -31.17 -1.04 19.01
CA THR A 64 -30.51 -2.32 18.75
C THR A 64 -29.57 -2.25 17.56
N LYS A 65 -29.99 -1.63 16.44
CA LYS A 65 -29.12 -1.38 15.28
C LYS A 65 -27.85 -0.61 15.66
N ASN A 66 -28.01 0.51 16.36
CA ASN A 66 -26.87 1.33 16.77
C ASN A 66 -25.92 0.56 17.70
N THR A 67 -26.46 -0.20 18.66
CA THR A 67 -25.65 -1.03 19.55
C THR A 67 -24.88 -2.10 18.80
N LEU A 68 -25.51 -2.81 17.85
CA LEU A 68 -24.86 -3.83 17.03
C LEU A 68 -23.76 -3.24 16.16
N ILE A 69 -24.04 -2.13 15.46
CA ILE A 69 -23.05 -1.42 14.64
C ILE A 69 -21.84 -1.02 15.48
N SER A 70 -22.04 -0.41 16.66
CA SER A 70 -20.92 -0.02 17.53
C SER A 70 -20.08 -1.20 17.98
N LYS A 71 -20.70 -2.33 18.34
CA LYS A 71 -19.97 -3.55 18.73
C LYS A 71 -19.18 -4.13 17.56
N LEU A 72 -19.76 -4.17 16.37
CA LEU A 72 -19.11 -4.68 15.16
C LEU A 72 -17.92 -3.80 14.77
N ILE A 73 -18.07 -2.47 14.79
CA ILE A 73 -16.96 -1.55 14.51
C ILE A 73 -15.84 -1.75 15.55
N SER A 74 -16.18 -1.90 16.82
CA SER A 74 -15.18 -2.16 17.87
C SER A 74 -14.44 -3.47 17.64
N HIS A 75 -15.14 -4.52 17.21
CA HIS A 75 -14.55 -5.82 16.92
C HIS A 75 -13.65 -5.77 15.68
N GLU A 76 -14.10 -5.12 14.61
CA GLU A 76 -13.33 -4.90 13.39
C GLU A 76 -12.04 -4.12 13.69
N LYS A 77 -12.14 -3.05 14.48
CA LYS A 77 -10.97 -2.28 14.93
C LYS A 77 -9.99 -3.16 15.70
N ALA A 78 -10.46 -3.93 16.68
CA ALA A 78 -9.60 -4.81 17.46
C ALA A 78 -8.89 -5.85 16.58
N THR A 79 -9.62 -6.45 15.63
CA THR A 79 -9.07 -7.43 14.69
C THR A 79 -8.04 -6.81 13.74
N PHE A 80 -8.32 -5.60 13.25
CA PHE A 80 -7.38 -4.85 12.43
C PHE A 80 -6.11 -4.49 13.20
N ASP A 81 -6.24 -3.99 14.43
CA ASP A 81 -5.10 -3.61 15.28
C ASP A 81 -4.27 -4.84 15.66
N GLU A 82 -4.89 -6.00 15.91
CA GLU A 82 -4.19 -7.25 16.17
C GLU A 82 -3.43 -7.75 14.93
N ALA A 83 -4.10 -7.76 13.77
CA ALA A 83 -3.50 -8.23 12.52
C ALA A 83 -2.37 -7.32 12.02
N THR A 84 -2.50 -6.01 12.20
CA THR A 84 -1.49 -5.04 11.75
C THR A 84 -0.44 -4.74 12.81
N GLY A 85 -0.79 -4.83 14.10
CA GLY A 85 0.08 -4.50 15.22
C GLY A 85 1.32 -5.38 15.27
N ALA A 86 1.16 -6.70 15.10
CA ALA A 86 2.29 -7.64 15.09
C ALA A 86 3.26 -7.36 13.92
N GLN A 87 2.73 -7.16 12.72
CA GLN A 87 3.53 -6.84 11.53
C GLN A 87 4.25 -5.48 11.67
N MET A 88 3.55 -4.45 12.16
CA MET A 88 4.15 -3.13 12.40
C MET A 88 5.25 -3.21 13.46
N GLN A 89 5.03 -3.96 14.54
CA GLN A 89 6.02 -4.13 15.59
C GLN A 89 7.26 -4.86 15.07
N GLU A 90 7.10 -5.94 14.30
CA GLU A 90 8.21 -6.66 13.67
C GLU A 90 9.03 -5.75 12.73
N MET A 91 8.36 -4.93 11.92
CA MET A 91 9.03 -3.95 11.06
C MET A 91 9.76 -2.86 11.85
N LEU A 92 9.24 -2.44 13.01
CA LEU A 92 9.91 -1.47 13.88
C LEU A 92 11.09 -2.10 14.65
N ASP A 93 11.04 -3.40 14.91
CA ASP A 93 12.13 -4.15 15.53
C ASP A 93 13.24 -4.53 14.53
N ASP A 94 12.99 -4.41 13.23
CA ASP A 94 13.99 -4.62 12.18
C ASP A 94 15.13 -3.60 12.28
N LYS A 95 16.35 -4.12 12.49
CA LYS A 95 17.57 -3.32 12.68
C LYS A 95 17.94 -2.45 11.46
N ALA A 96 17.65 -2.89 10.24
CA ALA A 96 17.86 -2.10 9.04
C ALA A 96 16.87 -0.93 8.98
N ILE A 97 15.61 -1.16 9.34
CA ILE A 97 14.59 -0.10 9.41
C ILE A 97 14.92 0.88 10.54
N GLN A 98 15.30 0.41 11.72
CA GLN A 98 15.78 1.27 12.83
C GLN A 98 16.99 2.12 12.44
N GLY A 99 17.94 1.54 11.69
CA GLY A 99 19.09 2.27 11.16
C GLY A 99 18.69 3.39 10.21
N LEU A 100 17.73 3.13 9.32
CA LEU A 100 17.17 4.14 8.42
C LEU A 100 16.42 5.23 9.18
N LEU A 101 15.54 4.88 10.13
CA LEU A 101 14.79 5.83 10.95
C LEU A 101 15.73 6.74 11.76
N SER A 102 16.79 6.17 12.33
CA SER A 102 17.82 6.92 13.04
C SER A 102 18.59 7.86 12.12
N SER A 103 18.93 7.42 10.90
CA SER A 103 19.61 8.26 9.91
C SER A 103 18.74 9.42 9.42
N VAL A 104 17.42 9.23 9.28
CA VAL A 104 16.49 10.30 8.91
C VAL A 104 16.35 11.33 10.04
N ALA A 105 16.29 10.86 11.29
CA ALA A 105 16.23 11.74 12.47
C ALA A 105 17.50 12.59 12.65
N THR A 106 18.68 12.05 12.32
CA THR A 106 19.92 12.85 12.35
C THR A 106 20.01 13.82 11.19
N THR A 107 19.54 13.43 9.99
CA THR A 107 19.55 14.31 8.80
C THR A 107 18.64 15.54 8.98
N THR A 108 17.51 15.40 9.68
CA THR A 108 16.61 16.54 10.00
C THR A 108 17.17 17.45 11.09
N GLN A 109 17.95 16.94 12.05
CA GLN A 109 18.64 17.77 13.05
C GLN A 109 19.86 18.53 12.48
N THR A 110 20.47 18.04 11.39
CA THR A 110 21.61 18.71 10.74
C THR A 110 21.23 19.75 9.68
N SER A 111 19.96 20.14 9.58
CA SER A 111 19.47 21.08 8.56
C SER A 111 19.62 22.58 8.91
N THR A 112 20.42 22.98 9.91
CA THR A 112 20.72 24.41 10.14
C THR A 112 22.00 24.91 9.50
N VAL A 113 22.88 24.04 8.99
CA VAL A 113 24.03 24.50 8.20
C VAL A 113 24.32 23.50 7.10
N LEU A 114 23.90 23.81 5.88
CA LEU A 114 24.56 23.27 4.70
C LEU A 114 25.91 24.01 4.58
N PRO A 115 27.09 23.40 4.85
CA PRO A 115 28.30 23.95 4.30
C PRO A 115 28.20 23.74 2.79
N ASN A 116 28.11 24.85 2.06
CA ASN A 116 28.30 24.85 0.61
C ASN A 116 29.59 24.08 0.29
N LYS A 117 29.47 22.82 -0.16
CA LYS A 117 30.60 21.99 -0.61
C LYS A 117 31.36 22.65 -1.78
N SER A 118 30.73 23.61 -2.47
CA SER A 118 31.38 24.45 -3.48
C SER A 118 32.43 25.40 -2.90
N VAL A 119 32.26 25.86 -1.65
CA VAL A 119 33.24 26.73 -0.98
C VAL A 119 34.47 25.92 -0.53
N LEU A 120 34.30 24.62 -0.24
CA LEU A 120 35.38 23.76 0.25
C LEU A 120 36.20 23.08 -0.87
N SER A 121 35.66 22.93 -2.08
CA SER A 121 36.29 22.16 -3.18
C SER A 121 37.05 23.01 -4.20
N GLY A 122 36.99 24.34 -4.10
CA GLY A 122 37.65 25.25 -5.07
C GLY A 122 37.05 25.25 -6.48
N ILE A 123 35.99 24.47 -6.71
CA ILE A 123 35.29 24.39 -8.00
C ILE A 123 34.31 25.57 -8.08
N LYS A 124 34.39 26.34 -9.17
CA LYS A 124 33.48 27.47 -9.38
C LYS A 124 32.02 26.96 -9.34
N PRO A 125 31.09 27.69 -8.72
CA PRO A 125 29.73 27.21 -8.48
C PRO A 125 29.00 26.79 -9.78
N ALA A 126 29.28 27.47 -10.89
CA ALA A 126 28.71 27.13 -12.21
C ALA A 126 29.20 25.77 -12.75
N GLU A 127 30.44 25.39 -12.47
CA GLU A 127 31.02 24.13 -12.91
C GLU A 127 30.56 22.97 -12.04
N ALA A 128 30.45 23.20 -10.72
CA ALA A 128 29.86 22.25 -9.79
C ALA A 128 28.38 21.98 -10.10
N GLN A 129 27.63 23.01 -10.48
CA GLN A 129 26.23 22.86 -10.89
C GLN A 129 26.10 22.01 -12.14
N LYS A 130 26.90 22.29 -13.18
CA LYS A 130 26.88 21.52 -14.43
C LYS A 130 27.24 20.04 -14.21
N LEU A 131 28.20 19.77 -13.31
CA LEU A 131 28.58 18.41 -12.94
C LEU A 131 27.47 17.68 -12.17
N ALA A 132 26.77 18.38 -11.27
CA ALA A 132 25.62 17.83 -10.55
C ALA A 132 24.45 17.52 -11.50
N GLU A 133 24.14 18.42 -12.44
CA GLU A 133 23.08 18.21 -13.45
C GLU A 133 23.39 17.00 -14.36
N ASN A 134 24.65 16.85 -14.79
CA ASN A 134 25.09 15.69 -15.56
C ASN A 134 24.98 14.38 -14.75
N ALA A 135 25.35 14.39 -13.48
CA ALA A 135 25.24 13.19 -12.63
C ALA A 135 23.77 12.79 -12.40
N VAL A 136 22.87 13.76 -12.23
CA VAL A 136 21.42 13.50 -12.06
C VAL A 136 20.83 12.94 -13.36
N THR A 137 21.18 13.50 -14.51
CA THR A 137 20.67 13.01 -15.80
C THR A 137 21.16 11.59 -16.10
N GLU A 138 22.42 11.28 -15.80
CA GLU A 138 22.95 9.92 -15.94
C GLU A 138 22.25 8.93 -14.99
N ALA A 139 22.04 9.32 -13.72
CA ALA A 139 21.32 8.48 -12.76
C ALA A 139 19.87 8.20 -13.20
N GLN A 140 19.20 9.20 -13.77
CA GLN A 140 17.84 9.06 -14.29
C GLN A 140 17.78 8.14 -15.51
N GLN A 141 18.77 8.20 -16.40
CA GLN A 141 18.92 7.27 -17.52
C GLN A 141 19.17 5.84 -17.03
N ARG A 142 20.08 5.64 -16.06
CA ARG A 142 20.36 4.32 -15.47
C ARG A 142 19.13 3.71 -14.82
N LEU A 143 18.34 4.50 -14.08
CA LEU A 143 17.10 4.02 -13.47
C LEU A 143 16.07 3.61 -14.52
N THR A 144 15.98 4.36 -15.62
CA THR A 144 15.06 4.05 -16.73
C THR A 144 15.49 2.77 -17.45
N ALA A 145 16.80 2.58 -17.70
CA ALA A 145 17.35 1.37 -18.29
C ALA A 145 17.12 0.15 -17.40
N GLN A 146 17.35 0.26 -16.08
CA GLN A 146 17.12 -0.83 -15.13
C GLN A 146 15.64 -1.26 -15.10
N ARG A 147 14.72 -0.30 -15.14
CA ARG A 147 13.27 -0.60 -15.22
C ARG A 147 12.91 -1.34 -16.51
N ARG A 148 13.48 -0.94 -17.65
CA ARG A 148 13.25 -1.63 -18.93
C ARG A 148 13.79 -3.06 -18.92
N ALA A 149 15.03 -3.25 -18.47
CA ALA A 149 15.63 -4.57 -18.37
C ALA A 149 14.84 -5.51 -17.44
N ARG A 150 14.30 -4.98 -16.33
CA ARG A 150 13.43 -5.77 -15.44
C ARG A 150 12.11 -6.18 -16.08
N ILE A 151 11.49 -5.30 -16.87
CA ILE A 151 10.25 -5.62 -17.60
C ILE A 151 10.52 -6.65 -18.70
N GLU A 152 11.65 -6.54 -19.39
CA GLU A 152 12.05 -7.47 -20.45
C GLU A 152 12.35 -8.86 -19.89
N GLY A 153 13.10 -8.96 -18.79
CA GLY A 153 13.35 -10.25 -18.13
C GLY A 153 12.07 -10.95 -17.66
N VAL A 154 11.09 -10.19 -17.14
CA VAL A 154 9.78 -10.76 -16.76
C VAL A 154 9.03 -11.31 -17.98
N LYS A 155 9.11 -10.65 -19.14
CA LYS A 155 8.49 -11.15 -20.37
C LYS A 155 9.15 -12.43 -20.87
N GLU A 156 10.48 -12.50 -20.85
CA GLU A 156 11.22 -13.69 -21.25
C GLU A 156 10.93 -14.89 -20.32
N GLU A 157 10.79 -14.65 -19.02
CA GLU A 157 10.35 -15.66 -18.06
C GLU A 157 8.90 -16.12 -18.32
N GLU A 158 7.98 -15.21 -18.62
CA GLU A 158 6.59 -15.57 -18.96
C GLU A 158 6.50 -16.39 -20.27
N ASP A 159 7.25 -16.01 -21.30
CA ASP A 159 7.25 -16.70 -22.60
C ASP A 159 7.88 -18.10 -22.48
N SER A 160 9.00 -18.23 -21.76
CA SER A 160 9.60 -19.54 -21.49
C SER A 160 8.71 -20.45 -20.64
N ALA A 161 7.99 -19.90 -19.65
CA ALA A 161 7.03 -20.65 -18.85
C ALA A 161 5.83 -21.12 -19.68
N ARG A 162 5.34 -20.32 -20.64
CA ARG A 162 4.29 -20.72 -21.58
C ARG A 162 4.74 -21.83 -22.51
N ALA A 163 5.97 -21.74 -23.04
CA ALA A 163 6.55 -22.78 -23.88
C ALA A 163 6.65 -24.13 -23.15
N GLN A 164 7.16 -24.13 -21.91
CA GLN A 164 7.24 -25.35 -21.09
C GLN A 164 5.86 -25.93 -20.77
N LYS A 165 4.85 -25.08 -20.52
CA LYS A 165 3.48 -25.56 -20.28
C LYS A 165 2.87 -26.20 -21.53
N ALA A 166 3.10 -25.65 -22.71
CA ALA A 166 2.64 -26.23 -23.97
C ALA A 166 3.31 -27.60 -24.22
N GLU A 167 4.61 -27.72 -24.01
CA GLU A 167 5.34 -28.98 -24.16
C GLU A 167 4.84 -30.06 -23.19
N ARG A 168 4.58 -29.69 -21.93
CA ARG A 168 3.97 -30.60 -20.94
C ARG A 168 2.57 -31.03 -21.37
N ALA A 169 1.73 -30.11 -21.79
CA ALA A 169 0.38 -30.45 -22.26
C ALA A 169 0.42 -31.41 -23.46
N GLU A 170 1.34 -31.20 -24.43
CA GLU A 170 1.50 -32.11 -25.56
C GLU A 170 1.97 -33.51 -25.15
N SER A 171 2.94 -33.58 -24.23
CA SER A 171 3.44 -34.88 -23.72
C SER A 171 2.39 -35.63 -22.89
N GLU A 172 1.63 -34.94 -22.05
CA GLU A 172 0.51 -35.50 -21.31
C GLU A 172 -0.57 -36.01 -22.25
N GLN A 173 -0.92 -35.25 -23.29
CA GLN A 173 -1.91 -35.69 -24.28
C GLN A 173 -1.45 -36.95 -25.02
N LYS A 174 -0.20 -37.00 -25.48
CA LYS A 174 0.39 -38.22 -26.07
C LYS A 174 0.35 -39.41 -25.11
N PHE A 175 0.57 -39.17 -23.83
CA PHE A 175 0.49 -40.21 -22.81
C PHE A 175 -0.95 -40.74 -22.65
N TYR A 176 -1.95 -39.86 -22.63
CA TYR A 176 -3.36 -40.26 -22.61
C TYR A 176 -3.77 -41.06 -23.85
N ASP A 177 -3.38 -40.60 -25.04
CA ASP A 177 -3.70 -41.28 -26.29
C ASP A 177 -3.08 -42.69 -26.33
N TYR A 178 -1.84 -42.84 -25.86
CA TYR A 178 -1.18 -44.13 -25.75
C TYR A 178 -1.88 -45.07 -24.74
N ALA A 179 -2.29 -44.55 -23.58
CA ALA A 179 -3.02 -45.34 -22.59
C ALA A 179 -4.36 -45.84 -23.15
N MET A 180 -5.05 -45.02 -23.95
CA MET A 180 -6.29 -45.41 -24.63
C MET A 180 -6.06 -46.54 -25.65
N GLN A 181 -4.98 -46.51 -26.41
CA GLN A 181 -4.63 -47.58 -27.37
C GLN A 181 -4.31 -48.92 -26.69
N MET A 182 -3.77 -48.90 -25.46
CA MET A 182 -3.43 -50.11 -24.71
C MET A 182 -4.61 -50.69 -23.93
N ALA A 183 -5.71 -49.94 -23.80
CA ALA A 183 -6.92 -50.35 -23.10
C ALA A 183 -7.93 -51.06 -24.02
N GLU A 184 -7.70 -51.06 -25.32
CA GLU A 184 -8.37 -51.90 -26.34
C GLU A 184 -7.61 -53.22 -26.55
#